data_AF-A0A8X6KGE3-F1
#
_entry.id   AF-A0A8X6KGE3-F1
#
_cell.length_a   1.000
_cell.length_b   1.000
_cell.length_c   1.000
_cell.angle_alpha   90.00
_cell.angle_beta   90.00
_cell.angle_gamma   90.00
#
_symmetry.space_group_name_H-M   'P 1'
#
loop_
_entity.id
_entity.type
_entity.pdbx_description
1 polymer ?
#
loop_
_entity_poly.entity_id
_entity_poly.type
_entity_poly.pdbx_seq_one_letter_code
_entity_poly.pdbx_strand_id
1 'polypeptide(L)'
;MSQKIVTRTTGLVDYKELETNILSSIREGRPLTGRDGALTPFIKRLLEASLEGEIENHLLAESEENNRRNGRNGKTLRTSAGSFELLTPRDREGSFEPQIVKKRQTSLHPELETKILSTFASGMSYRDIASHVEEIYDHKISAAEISSITDKLLPVINEWRSRPLQSVYPIVFMDGMFFKVKEDGHCVSKCMYNILGVDQNGRKEVLGFYLAESEGANFWLGVLNDLKERGVEDILIACVDGLKSFPAAINSVFPKAEVQLCIVHQIRNSLKYVSSKDVKVFMNDLKKIYRASSKEIAENYLLELEEKWGEKYPLVIKSWQNNWENLSGYFKYSGPVRKLIYTTNPIEGYIGRSENSQKPKAHLPAQMPCTNRDSYRFGGNKICDNKHIRTDALETAVWEEVKHLLKNPNRILEEYKRKLSEFKRSSWDKKSDLLEKQENKLQRGIARLIDSYAQEYISQEEFEPRVKAMKQSLKAIEEEKKRIFDQKKLKQELTLVVTNLEDFSSNITSNLDNADWITKRDIIRTLVKRIEINLENVNVVFRVKELPDSSGHNGEEKKNLQHCWGSSCSYFRFTSPSIRVSHIL
;
A
#
# COMPACT_ATOMS: atom_id res chain seq x y z
N MET A 1 46.55 -5.46 -31.99
CA MET A 1 46.86 -4.26 -31.18
C MET A 1 46.74 -4.51 -29.67
N SER A 2 45.80 -5.33 -29.17
CA SER A 2 45.63 -5.58 -27.72
C SER A 2 46.74 -6.36 -27.00
N GLN A 3 47.59 -7.11 -27.70
CA GLN A 3 48.71 -7.86 -27.06
C GLN A 3 49.96 -7.01 -26.77
N LYS A 4 50.17 -5.89 -27.47
CA LYS A 4 51.33 -4.99 -27.23
C LYS A 4 51.14 -4.06 -26.04
N ILE A 5 49.89 -3.86 -25.59
CA ILE A 5 49.57 -3.01 -24.42
C ILE A 5 49.87 -3.75 -23.11
N VAL A 6 49.69 -5.08 -23.09
CA VAL A 6 49.88 -5.90 -21.86
C VAL A 6 51.36 -6.09 -21.51
N THR A 7 52.28 -5.96 -22.46
CA THR A 7 53.70 -6.34 -22.28
C THR A 7 54.63 -5.23 -21.81
N ARG A 8 54.17 -3.96 -21.69
CA ARG A 8 55.01 -2.84 -21.22
C ARG A 8 54.58 -2.20 -19.90
N THR A 9 53.39 -2.51 -19.38
CA THR A 9 52.95 -2.08 -18.03
C THR A 9 53.56 -2.91 -16.90
N THR A 10 54.17 -4.05 -17.21
CA THR A 10 54.72 -5.04 -16.27
C THR A 10 55.92 -4.56 -15.44
N GLY A 11 56.45 -3.36 -15.70
CA GLY A 11 57.55 -2.76 -14.93
C GLY A 11 57.17 -1.57 -14.04
N LEU A 12 55.91 -1.12 -14.06
CA LEU A 12 55.47 0.10 -13.35
C LEU A 12 54.75 -0.19 -12.03
N VAL A 13 54.33 -1.44 -11.79
CA VAL A 13 53.59 -1.86 -10.59
C VAL A 13 54.17 -3.17 -10.06
N ASP A 14 54.83 -3.14 -8.89
CA ASP A 14 55.25 -4.36 -8.18
C ASP A 14 54.05 -4.96 -7.45
N TYR A 15 53.51 -6.04 -8.03
CA TYR A 15 52.34 -6.74 -7.49
C TYR A 15 52.58 -7.45 -6.16
N LYS A 16 53.83 -7.85 -5.85
CA LYS A 16 54.15 -8.52 -4.57
C LYS A 16 54.25 -7.51 -3.45
N GLU A 17 54.89 -6.37 -3.70
CA GLU A 17 54.92 -5.25 -2.75
C GLU A 17 53.49 -4.75 -2.46
N LEU A 18 52.65 -4.69 -3.51
CA LEU A 18 51.25 -4.31 -3.41
C LEU A 18 50.44 -5.24 -2.50
N GLU A 19 50.50 -6.55 -2.74
CA GLU A 19 49.78 -7.55 -1.95
C GLU A 19 50.20 -7.46 -0.47
N THR A 20 51.49 -7.29 -0.22
CA THR A 20 52.04 -7.16 1.12
C THR A 20 51.53 -5.90 1.84
N ASN A 21 51.46 -4.77 1.14
CA ASN A 21 50.97 -3.48 1.67
C ASN A 21 49.45 -3.46 1.92
N ILE A 22 48.67 -4.14 1.07
CA ILE A 22 47.22 -4.27 1.28
C ILE A 22 46.95 -5.20 2.47
N LEU A 23 47.64 -6.33 2.56
CA LEU A 23 47.49 -7.27 3.67
C LEU A 23 47.94 -6.70 5.01
N SER A 24 49.01 -5.89 5.05
CA SER A 24 49.41 -5.18 6.27
C SER A 24 48.37 -4.14 6.70
N SER A 25 47.84 -3.35 5.77
CA SER A 25 46.80 -2.35 6.03
C SER A 25 45.50 -2.98 6.56
N ILE A 26 45.13 -4.16 6.05
CA ILE A 26 43.97 -4.93 6.54
C ILE A 26 44.24 -5.48 7.95
N ARG A 27 45.46 -5.97 8.23
CA ARG A 27 45.86 -6.44 9.57
C ARG A 27 45.90 -5.32 10.60
N GLU A 28 46.16 -4.08 10.18
CA GLU A 28 46.10 -2.87 11.01
C GLU A 28 44.66 -2.37 11.24
N GLY A 29 43.64 -3.02 10.66
CA GLY A 29 42.24 -2.65 10.84
C GLY A 29 41.78 -1.45 10.02
N ARG A 30 42.54 -1.03 8.99
CA ARG A 30 42.09 0.03 8.08
C ARG A 30 40.92 -0.47 7.23
N PRO A 31 39.94 0.39 6.93
CA PRO A 31 38.86 0.03 6.02
C PRO A 31 39.42 -0.26 4.62
N LEU A 32 38.76 -1.12 3.84
CA LEU A 32 39.17 -1.44 2.47
C LEU A 32 39.05 -0.21 1.53
N THR A 33 38.09 0.67 1.84
CA THR A 33 37.71 1.86 1.08
C THR A 33 37.59 3.07 2.02
N GLY A 34 37.58 4.28 1.48
CA GLY A 34 37.56 5.55 2.22
C GLY A 34 38.85 6.37 2.00
N ARG A 35 38.92 7.58 2.55
CA ARG A 35 40.08 8.47 2.41
C ARG A 35 41.42 7.82 2.80
N ASP A 36 41.40 6.96 3.82
CA ASP A 36 42.56 6.19 4.29
C ASP A 36 42.44 4.68 3.99
N GLY A 37 41.64 4.33 2.97
CA GLY A 37 41.37 2.95 2.58
C GLY A 37 42.60 2.22 2.03
N ALA A 38 42.73 0.93 2.33
CA ALA A 38 43.86 0.11 1.87
C ALA A 38 44.00 0.06 0.33
N LEU A 39 42.90 0.22 -0.41
CA LEU A 39 42.87 0.19 -1.88
C LEU A 39 43.15 1.55 -2.54
N THR A 40 43.06 2.67 -1.81
CA THR A 40 43.18 4.03 -2.34
C THR A 40 44.55 4.30 -2.98
N PRO A 41 45.69 3.94 -2.35
CA PRO A 41 47.01 4.12 -2.97
C PRO A 41 47.20 3.26 -4.23
N PHE A 42 46.58 2.08 -4.28
CA PHE A 42 46.66 1.19 -5.43
C PHE A 42 45.95 1.77 -6.65
N ILE A 43 44.70 2.22 -6.46
CA ILE A 43 43.90 2.80 -7.53
C ILE A 43 44.59 4.06 -8.08
N LYS A 44 45.19 4.88 -7.21
CA LYS A 44 46.03 6.01 -7.63
C LYS A 44 47.16 5.56 -8.55
N ARG A 45 48.00 4.62 -8.10
CA ARG A 45 49.15 4.12 -8.88
C ARG A 45 48.73 3.52 -10.22
N LEU A 46 47.65 2.76 -10.25
CA LEU A 46 47.11 2.15 -11.46
C LEU A 46 46.69 3.21 -12.49
N LEU A 47 45.97 4.25 -12.05
CA LEU A 47 45.51 5.32 -12.92
C LEU A 47 46.67 6.19 -13.42
N GLU A 48 47.64 6.52 -12.56
CA GLU A 48 48.83 7.25 -12.98
C GLU A 48 49.62 6.45 -14.02
N ALA A 49 49.91 5.17 -13.76
CA ALA A 49 50.59 4.30 -14.72
C ALA A 49 49.84 4.14 -16.04
N SER A 50 48.51 4.12 -16.01
CA SER A 50 47.70 4.02 -17.23
C SER A 50 47.75 5.32 -18.05
N LEU A 51 47.69 6.47 -17.39
CA LEU A 51 47.81 7.78 -18.05
C LEU A 51 49.22 8.02 -18.61
N GLU A 52 50.25 7.47 -17.95
CA GLU A 52 51.63 7.42 -18.48
C GLU A 52 51.69 6.66 -19.80
N GLY A 53 51.05 5.50 -19.88
CA GLY A 53 50.97 4.73 -21.12
C GLY A 53 50.18 5.44 -22.23
N GLU A 54 49.11 6.17 -21.87
CA GLU A 54 48.33 6.95 -22.84
C GLU A 54 49.14 8.10 -23.46
N ILE A 55 49.87 8.86 -22.64
CA ILE A 55 50.67 9.99 -23.16
C ILE A 55 51.87 9.51 -23.99
N GLU A 56 52.49 8.37 -23.62
CA GLU A 56 53.56 7.78 -24.43
C GLU A 56 53.04 7.40 -25.82
N ASN A 57 51.87 6.75 -25.90
CA ASN A 57 51.25 6.42 -27.18
C ASN A 57 50.86 7.67 -27.98
N HIS A 58 50.33 8.70 -27.32
CA HIS A 58 49.99 9.98 -27.95
C HIS A 58 51.23 10.63 -28.59
N LEU A 59 52.33 10.75 -27.85
CA LEU A 59 53.58 11.33 -28.35
C LEU A 59 54.24 10.49 -29.44
N LEU A 60 54.10 9.15 -29.39
CA LEU A 60 54.57 8.27 -30.47
C LEU A 60 53.74 8.41 -31.75
N ALA A 61 52.44 8.69 -31.61
CA ALA A 61 51.54 8.88 -32.75
C ALA A 61 51.70 10.26 -33.41
N GLU A 62 52.05 11.29 -32.64
CA GLU A 62 52.15 12.65 -33.17
C GLU A 62 53.41 12.95 -33.98
N SER A 63 54.51 12.19 -33.83
CA SER A 63 55.72 12.14 -34.70
C SER A 63 56.32 13.44 -35.30
N GLU A 64 55.83 14.64 -34.97
CA GLU A 64 56.38 15.93 -35.37
C GLU A 64 57.21 16.54 -34.23
N GLU A 65 58.39 17.06 -34.58
CA GLU A 65 59.52 17.39 -33.68
C GLU A 65 59.22 18.41 -32.55
N ASN A 66 58.01 18.97 -32.47
CA ASN A 66 57.66 20.06 -31.56
C ASN A 66 56.92 19.65 -30.29
N ASN A 67 56.14 18.55 -30.31
CA ASN A 67 55.39 18.17 -29.11
C ASN A 67 56.19 17.21 -28.23
N ARG A 68 56.30 17.58 -26.96
CA ARG A 68 57.05 16.83 -25.95
C ARG A 68 56.36 16.91 -24.61
N ARG A 69 56.76 16.01 -23.72
CA ARG A 69 56.27 16.00 -22.35
C ARG A 69 56.58 17.31 -21.61
N ASN A 70 55.60 17.85 -20.91
CA ASN A 70 55.70 19.11 -20.16
C ASN A 70 55.11 18.98 -18.73
N GLY A 71 55.68 18.06 -17.96
CA GLY A 71 55.34 17.88 -16.54
C GLY A 71 54.04 17.13 -16.27
N ARG A 72 53.51 17.34 -15.06
CA ARG A 72 52.25 16.75 -14.57
C ARG A 72 51.40 17.82 -13.88
N ASN A 73 50.08 17.72 -14.04
CA ASN A 73 49.10 18.53 -13.31
C ASN A 73 48.40 17.67 -12.26
N GLY A 74 48.29 18.19 -11.03
CA GLY A 74 47.49 17.57 -9.97
C GLY A 74 46.00 17.84 -10.15
N LYS A 75 45.18 16.81 -9.96
CA LYS A 75 43.73 16.95 -9.73
C LYS A 75 43.29 15.98 -8.65
N THR A 76 42.43 16.43 -7.74
CA THR A 76 41.82 15.53 -6.76
C THR A 76 40.76 14.67 -7.44
N LEU A 77 41.00 13.37 -7.48
CA LEU A 77 40.08 12.38 -8.03
C LEU A 77 39.29 11.70 -6.91
N ARG A 78 37.98 11.62 -7.10
CA ARG A 78 37.03 11.01 -6.17
C ARG A 78 36.57 9.66 -6.74
N THR A 79 36.71 8.59 -5.96
CA THR A 79 36.39 7.20 -6.34
C THR A 79 35.59 6.51 -5.24
N SER A 80 35.03 5.32 -5.51
CA SER A 80 34.27 4.53 -4.51
C SER A 80 35.16 4.01 -3.41
N ALA A 81 36.44 3.87 -3.70
CA ALA A 81 37.45 3.51 -2.73
C ALA A 81 37.98 4.69 -1.92
N GLY A 82 37.62 5.95 -2.22
CA GLY A 82 38.12 7.13 -1.51
C GLY A 82 38.54 8.27 -2.44
N SER A 83 39.08 9.35 -1.85
CA SER A 83 39.60 10.51 -2.60
C SER A 83 41.13 10.57 -2.51
N PHE A 84 41.80 10.90 -3.62
CA PHE A 84 43.25 11.06 -3.68
C PHE A 84 43.66 12.09 -4.73
N GLU A 85 44.82 12.69 -4.56
CA GLU A 85 45.43 13.54 -5.60
C GLU A 85 46.03 12.67 -6.70
N LEU A 86 45.51 12.82 -7.92
CA LEU A 86 45.96 12.15 -9.13
C LEU A 86 46.87 13.10 -9.93
N LEU A 87 48.07 12.66 -10.25
CA LEU A 87 48.98 13.38 -11.13
C LEU A 87 48.74 12.98 -12.58
N THR A 88 48.22 13.91 -13.38
CA THR A 88 47.96 13.70 -14.80
C THR A 88 49.10 14.22 -15.66
N PRO A 89 49.64 13.44 -16.62
CA PRO A 89 50.71 13.91 -17.48
C PRO A 89 50.18 14.91 -18.52
N ARG A 90 51.07 15.81 -18.96
CA ARG A 90 50.73 16.86 -19.92
C ARG A 90 51.79 16.94 -21.02
N ASP A 91 51.35 17.23 -22.23
CA ASP A 91 52.17 17.56 -23.39
C ASP A 91 52.35 19.09 -23.53
N ARG A 92 53.36 19.52 -24.28
CA ARG A 92 53.72 20.94 -24.43
C ARG A 92 52.61 21.72 -25.15
N GLU A 93 52.04 21.14 -26.20
CA GLU A 93 51.01 21.77 -27.02
C GLU A 93 49.60 21.67 -26.39
N GLY A 94 49.41 20.83 -25.35
CA GLY A 94 48.13 20.66 -24.68
C GLY A 94 47.09 19.85 -25.48
N SER A 95 47.54 19.19 -26.54
CA SER A 95 46.77 18.38 -27.48
C SER A 95 46.34 17.02 -26.92
N PHE A 96 47.06 16.49 -25.92
CA PHE A 96 46.80 15.16 -25.36
C PHE A 96 45.42 15.08 -24.69
N GLU A 97 44.53 14.20 -25.17
CA GLU A 97 43.20 13.98 -24.58
C GLU A 97 43.09 12.60 -23.91
N PRO A 98 43.29 12.51 -22.58
CA PRO A 98 43.26 11.24 -21.86
C PRO A 98 41.88 10.60 -21.88
N GLN A 99 41.84 9.28 -22.10
CA GLN A 99 40.60 8.51 -22.23
C GLN A 99 40.15 7.90 -20.91
N ILE A 100 41.09 7.37 -20.10
CA ILE A 100 40.79 6.75 -18.80
C ILE A 100 40.29 7.78 -17.78
N VAL A 101 40.92 8.96 -17.68
CA VAL A 101 40.45 10.06 -16.83
C VAL A 101 40.49 11.38 -17.59
N LYS A 102 39.35 11.83 -18.11
CA LYS A 102 39.24 13.01 -18.97
C LYS A 102 39.79 14.28 -18.31
N LYS A 103 40.19 15.27 -19.13
CA LYS A 103 40.58 16.60 -18.65
C LYS A 103 39.48 17.17 -17.75
N ARG A 104 39.87 17.71 -16.59
CA ARG A 104 38.96 18.28 -15.56
C ARG A 104 37.95 17.31 -14.93
N GLN A 105 37.95 16.02 -15.30
CA GLN A 105 37.16 15.01 -14.60
C GLN A 105 37.75 14.74 -13.22
N THR A 106 36.96 15.02 -12.18
CA THR A 106 37.31 14.88 -10.75
C THR A 106 36.55 13.76 -10.04
N SER A 107 35.67 13.04 -10.74
CA SER A 107 34.93 11.88 -10.22
C SER A 107 34.95 10.72 -11.21
N LEU A 108 35.22 9.51 -10.72
CA LEU A 108 35.15 8.25 -11.48
C LEU A 108 33.88 7.45 -11.21
N HIS A 109 32.81 8.11 -10.77
CA HIS A 109 31.58 7.42 -10.36
C HIS A 109 30.38 7.60 -11.32
N PRO A 110 30.30 6.88 -12.45
CA PRO A 110 29.04 6.71 -13.18
C PRO A 110 27.95 6.05 -12.32
N GLU A 111 28.35 5.13 -11.42
CA GLU A 111 27.43 4.42 -10.53
C GLU A 111 26.84 5.31 -9.44
N LEU A 112 27.54 6.35 -8.99
CA LEU A 112 27.06 7.23 -7.93
C LEU A 112 25.88 8.07 -8.41
N GLU A 113 25.93 8.59 -9.64
CA GLU A 113 24.78 9.29 -10.22
C GLU A 113 23.55 8.36 -10.27
N THR A 114 23.74 7.12 -10.74
CA THR A 114 22.66 6.12 -10.77
C THR A 114 22.10 5.83 -9.38
N LYS A 115 22.98 5.72 -8.37
CA LYS A 115 22.57 5.51 -6.97
C LYS A 115 21.84 6.71 -6.39
N ILE A 116 22.32 7.94 -6.66
CA ILE A 116 21.65 9.20 -6.29
C ILE A 116 20.25 9.27 -6.91
N LEU A 117 20.11 8.92 -8.19
CA LEU A 117 18.82 8.87 -8.85
C LEU A 117 17.90 7.81 -8.24
N SER A 118 18.43 6.65 -7.85
CA SER A 118 17.66 5.59 -7.19
C SER A 118 17.17 5.98 -5.78
N THR A 119 18.00 6.68 -5.00
CA THR A 119 17.64 7.17 -3.67
C THR A 119 16.66 8.33 -3.74
N PHE A 120 16.83 9.22 -4.73
CA PHE A 120 15.84 10.24 -5.07
C PHE A 120 14.49 9.63 -5.46
N ALA A 121 14.47 8.65 -6.37
CA ALA A 121 13.26 7.94 -6.76
C ALA A 121 12.59 7.19 -5.59
N SER A 122 13.36 6.84 -4.56
CA SER A 122 12.87 6.20 -3.33
C SER A 122 12.28 7.19 -2.31
N GLY A 123 12.27 8.49 -2.62
CA GLY A 123 11.64 9.54 -1.80
C GLY A 123 12.55 10.19 -0.75
N MET A 124 13.88 10.05 -0.87
CA MET A 124 14.81 10.74 0.03
C MET A 124 14.93 12.22 -0.32
N SER A 125 15.08 13.10 0.69
CA SER A 125 15.32 14.51 0.43
C SER A 125 16.76 14.74 -0.05
N TYR A 126 17.03 15.85 -0.75
CA TYR A 126 18.41 16.17 -1.19
C TYR A 126 19.41 16.26 -0.03
N ARG A 127 18.96 16.65 1.17
CA ARG A 127 19.83 16.67 2.36
C ARG A 127 20.13 15.26 2.85
N ASP A 128 19.13 14.38 2.86
CA ASP A 128 19.32 12.99 3.29
C ASP A 128 20.23 12.24 2.32
N ILE A 129 20.06 12.47 1.01
CA ILE A 129 20.92 11.91 -0.02
C ILE A 129 22.36 12.42 0.16
N ALA A 130 22.57 13.72 0.39
CA ALA A 130 23.89 14.28 0.64
C ALA A 130 24.58 13.63 1.84
N SER A 131 23.88 13.53 2.98
CA SER A 131 24.40 12.88 4.19
C SER A 131 24.72 11.40 3.96
N HIS A 132 23.85 10.69 3.25
CA HIS A 132 24.04 9.26 2.97
C HIS A 132 25.21 8.99 2.03
N VAL A 133 25.41 9.85 1.03
CA VAL A 133 26.57 9.76 0.14
C VAL A 133 27.85 10.08 0.89
N GLU A 134 27.83 11.08 1.79
CA GLU A 134 28.98 11.38 2.65
C GLU A 134 29.32 10.20 3.57
N GLU A 135 28.33 9.55 4.18
CA GLU A 135 28.55 8.42 5.08
C GLU A 135 29.13 7.17 4.38
N ILE A 136 28.58 6.79 3.21
CA ILE A 136 28.99 5.57 2.52
C ILE A 136 30.29 5.76 1.73
N TYR A 137 30.45 6.93 1.10
CA TYR A 137 31.54 7.17 0.15
C TYR A 137 32.61 8.14 0.67
N ASP A 138 32.49 8.62 1.92
CA ASP A 138 33.31 9.69 2.49
C ASP A 138 33.39 10.90 1.54
N HIS A 139 32.27 11.15 0.85
CA HIS A 139 32.18 12.10 -0.24
C HIS A 139 31.09 13.14 0.02
N LYS A 140 31.54 14.36 0.31
CA LYS A 140 30.66 15.53 0.38
C LYS A 140 30.11 15.89 -1.00
N ILE A 141 28.79 15.75 -1.16
CA ILE A 141 28.03 16.25 -2.30
C ILE A 141 27.03 17.29 -1.77
N SER A 142 27.01 18.45 -2.42
CA SER A 142 26.04 19.50 -2.09
C SER A 142 24.65 19.17 -2.62
N ALA A 143 23.60 19.70 -1.99
CA ALA A 143 22.24 19.59 -2.51
C ALA A 143 22.09 20.18 -3.92
N ALA A 144 22.90 21.19 -4.27
CA ALA A 144 22.94 21.78 -5.61
C ALA A 144 23.50 20.81 -6.67
N GLU A 145 24.56 20.07 -6.33
CA GLU A 145 25.10 19.02 -7.20
C GLU A 145 24.09 17.88 -7.39
N ILE A 146 23.38 17.46 -6.33
CA ILE A 146 22.30 16.47 -6.43
C ILE A 146 21.17 16.97 -7.34
N SER A 147 20.75 18.23 -7.18
CA SER A 147 19.75 18.85 -8.05
C SER A 147 20.18 18.82 -9.52
N SER A 148 21.43 19.19 -9.80
CA SER A 148 21.98 19.17 -11.16
C SER A 148 22.03 17.75 -11.74
N ILE A 149 22.30 16.73 -10.92
CA ILE A 149 22.23 15.32 -11.34
C ILE A 149 20.79 14.93 -11.66
N THR A 150 19.82 15.31 -10.83
CA THR A 150 18.40 15.01 -11.10
C THR A 150 17.86 15.77 -12.31
N ASP A 151 18.35 16.96 -12.61
CA ASP A 151 17.94 17.75 -13.77
C ASP A 151 18.32 17.07 -15.09
N LYS A 152 19.31 16.17 -15.09
CA LYS A 152 19.62 15.32 -16.25
C LYS A 152 18.48 14.37 -16.63
N LEU A 153 17.49 14.16 -15.77
CA LEU A 153 16.29 13.39 -16.09
C LEU A 153 15.26 14.17 -16.90
N LEU A 154 15.31 15.50 -16.94
CA LEU A 154 14.30 16.32 -17.62
C LEU A 154 14.11 15.95 -19.10
N PRO A 155 15.18 15.71 -19.90
CA PRO A 155 15.02 15.24 -21.28
C PRO A 155 14.32 13.88 -21.37
N VAL A 156 14.68 12.94 -20.49
CA VAL A 156 14.08 11.59 -20.43
C VAL A 156 12.61 11.66 -20.05
N ILE A 157 12.26 12.54 -19.12
CA ILE A 157 10.86 12.79 -18.72
C ILE A 157 10.08 13.37 -19.89
N ASN A 158 10.66 14.30 -20.65
CA ASN A 158 9.99 14.90 -21.81
C ASN A 158 9.80 13.89 -22.95
N GLU A 159 10.80 13.04 -23.20
CA GLU A 159 10.69 11.92 -24.14
C GLU A 159 9.59 10.93 -23.71
N TRP A 160 9.58 10.55 -22.42
CA TRP A 160 8.54 9.68 -21.87
C TRP A 160 7.14 10.29 -21.97
N ARG A 161 7.01 11.60 -21.76
CA ARG A 161 5.74 12.34 -21.88
C ARG A 161 5.24 12.43 -23.32
N SER A 162 6.15 12.48 -24.30
CA SER A 162 5.81 12.58 -25.73
C SER A 162 5.80 11.22 -26.44
N ARG A 163 6.04 10.12 -25.71
CA ARG A 163 6.10 8.78 -26.30
C ARG A 163 4.80 8.42 -27.04
N PRO A 164 4.89 7.65 -28.14
CA PRO A 164 3.71 7.12 -28.81
C PRO A 164 2.95 6.14 -27.90
N LEU A 165 1.63 6.17 -28.00
CA LEU A 165 0.70 5.32 -27.25
C LEU A 165 0.04 4.29 -28.18
N GLN A 166 -0.62 3.29 -27.61
CA GLN A 166 -1.41 2.33 -28.40
C GLN A 166 -2.66 3.00 -28.98
N SER A 167 -3.15 2.46 -30.10
CA SER A 167 -4.34 3.01 -30.77
C SER A 167 -5.62 2.88 -29.95
N VAL A 168 -5.77 1.83 -29.15
CA VAL A 168 -7.01 1.59 -28.40
C VAL A 168 -6.72 1.19 -26.96
N TYR A 169 -7.38 1.91 -26.03
CA TYR A 169 -7.37 1.59 -24.61
C TYR A 169 -8.77 1.20 -24.13
N PRO A 170 -8.99 -0.07 -23.73
CA PRO A 170 -10.28 -0.50 -23.20
C PRO A 170 -10.78 0.31 -22.00
N ILE A 171 -9.89 0.67 -21.06
CA ILE A 171 -10.25 1.43 -19.87
C ILE A 171 -9.19 2.48 -19.62
N VAL A 172 -9.60 3.73 -19.47
CA VAL A 172 -8.73 4.83 -19.05
C VAL A 172 -9.28 5.43 -17.78
N PHE A 173 -8.45 5.53 -16.75
CA PHE A 173 -8.75 6.21 -15.51
C PHE A 173 -8.08 7.57 -15.49
N MET A 174 -8.82 8.61 -15.13
CA MET A 174 -8.32 9.98 -15.00
C MET A 174 -8.62 10.48 -13.60
N ASP A 175 -7.58 10.64 -12.79
CA ASP A 175 -7.72 11.01 -11.38
C ASP A 175 -6.71 12.07 -10.96
N GLY A 176 -7.12 12.96 -10.07
CA GLY A 176 -6.33 14.06 -9.56
C GLY A 176 -5.68 13.72 -8.23
N MET A 177 -4.41 14.09 -8.07
CA MET A 177 -3.72 14.11 -6.79
C MET A 177 -3.34 15.54 -6.42
N PHE A 178 -3.64 15.94 -5.19
CA PHE A 178 -3.29 17.26 -4.68
C PHE A 178 -1.96 17.21 -3.95
N PHE A 179 -1.10 18.17 -4.25
CA PHE A 179 0.19 18.32 -3.58
C PHE A 179 0.47 19.80 -3.30
N LYS A 180 1.25 20.05 -2.25
CA LYS A 180 1.59 21.40 -1.82
C LYS A 180 2.92 21.82 -2.43
N VAL A 181 2.91 22.94 -3.14
CA VAL A 181 4.09 23.53 -3.77
C VAL A 181 4.35 24.88 -3.14
N LYS A 182 5.63 25.23 -2.97
CA LYS A 182 6.01 26.58 -2.56
C LYS A 182 6.21 27.44 -3.81
N GLU A 183 5.40 28.47 -3.96
CA GLU A 183 5.40 29.40 -5.09
C GLU A 183 5.31 30.82 -4.54
N ASP A 184 6.20 31.71 -4.97
CA ASP A 184 6.32 33.10 -4.48
C ASP A 184 6.31 33.22 -2.94
N GLY A 185 7.00 32.30 -2.27
CA GLY A 185 7.09 32.26 -0.81
C GLY A 185 5.87 31.66 -0.09
N HIS A 186 4.77 31.42 -0.79
CA HIS A 186 3.52 30.89 -0.25
C HIS A 186 3.35 29.40 -0.59
N CYS A 187 2.63 28.67 0.27
CA CYS A 187 2.35 27.25 0.05
C CYS A 187 0.99 27.12 -0.66
N VAL A 188 1.02 26.79 -1.94
CA VAL A 188 -0.16 26.66 -2.80
C VAL A 188 -0.44 25.18 -3.06
N SER A 189 -1.71 24.79 -3.01
CA SER A 189 -2.13 23.43 -3.37
C SER A 189 -2.32 23.35 -4.88
N LYS A 190 -1.55 22.50 -5.57
CA LYS A 190 -1.71 22.20 -7.00
C LYS A 190 -2.29 20.80 -7.19
N CYS A 191 -3.02 20.60 -8.28
CA CYS A 191 -3.58 19.30 -8.67
C CYS A 191 -2.80 18.74 -9.85
N MET A 192 -2.31 17.50 -9.72
CA MET A 192 -1.72 16.74 -10.82
C MET A 192 -2.67 15.62 -11.20
N TYR A 193 -3.13 15.64 -12.44
CA TYR A 193 -3.95 14.58 -13.00
C TYR A 193 -3.08 13.46 -13.57
N ASN A 194 -3.35 12.25 -13.11
CA ASN A 194 -2.72 11.02 -13.54
C ASN A 194 -3.67 10.30 -14.48
N ILE A 195 -3.21 9.99 -15.69
CA ILE A 195 -3.97 9.22 -16.67
C ILE A 195 -3.42 7.80 -16.69
N LEU A 196 -4.22 6.83 -16.26
CA LEU A 196 -3.85 5.41 -16.19
C LEU A 196 -4.70 4.61 -17.20
N GLY A 197 -4.05 4.05 -18.21
CA GLY A 197 -4.67 3.19 -19.21
C GLY A 197 -4.54 1.70 -18.85
N VAL A 198 -5.53 0.92 -19.27
CA VAL A 198 -5.44 -0.54 -19.38
C VAL A 198 -5.39 -0.87 -20.86
N ASP A 199 -4.34 -1.56 -21.30
CA ASP A 199 -4.17 -1.95 -22.69
C ASP A 199 -5.05 -3.16 -23.07
N GLN A 200 -5.02 -3.56 -24.33
CA GLN A 200 -5.78 -4.71 -24.84
C GLN A 200 -5.36 -6.05 -24.21
N ASN A 201 -4.15 -6.12 -23.64
CA ASN A 201 -3.62 -7.29 -22.94
C ASN A 201 -3.93 -7.28 -21.44
N GLY A 202 -4.66 -6.27 -20.94
CA GLY A 202 -4.98 -6.10 -19.53
C GLY A 202 -3.84 -5.54 -18.67
N ARG A 203 -2.76 -5.03 -19.29
CA ARG A 203 -1.64 -4.38 -18.60
C ARG A 203 -2.00 -2.94 -18.28
N LYS A 204 -1.65 -2.51 -17.07
CA LYS A 204 -1.86 -1.14 -16.61
C LYS A 204 -0.61 -0.32 -16.91
N GLU A 205 -0.79 0.85 -17.49
CA GLU A 205 0.29 1.80 -17.71
C GLU A 205 -0.16 3.23 -17.47
N VAL A 206 0.77 4.09 -17.02
CA VAL A 206 0.51 5.52 -16.91
C VAL A 206 0.75 6.15 -18.28
N LEU A 207 -0.29 6.78 -18.83
CA LEU A 207 -0.29 7.45 -20.13
C LEU A 207 0.28 8.86 -20.02
N GLY A 208 0.05 9.55 -18.91
CA GLY A 208 0.59 10.90 -18.71
C GLY A 208 0.30 11.50 -17.34
N PHE A 209 1.04 12.57 -17.05
CA PHE A 209 0.88 13.44 -15.89
C PHE A 209 0.62 14.86 -16.37
N TYR A 210 -0.42 15.49 -15.84
CA TYR A 210 -0.83 16.83 -16.26
C TYR A 210 -1.05 17.70 -15.04
N LEU A 211 -0.28 18.78 -14.93
CA LEU A 211 -0.45 19.77 -13.88
C LEU A 211 -1.60 20.69 -14.27
N ALA A 212 -2.62 20.78 -13.42
CA ALA A 212 -3.73 21.71 -13.64
C ALA A 212 -3.46 23.04 -12.94
N GLU A 213 -3.50 24.12 -13.73
CA GLU A 213 -3.54 25.50 -13.22
C GLU A 213 -4.99 25.94 -12.95
N SER A 214 -5.96 25.40 -13.70
CA SER A 214 -7.40 25.60 -13.49
C SER A 214 -8.21 24.38 -13.95
N GLU A 215 -9.29 24.07 -13.23
CA GLU A 215 -10.21 22.96 -13.56
C GLU A 215 -11.25 23.37 -14.62
N GLY A 216 -10.77 23.72 -15.82
CA GLY A 216 -11.60 24.15 -16.95
C GLY A 216 -11.83 23.08 -18.01
N ALA A 217 -12.86 23.23 -18.83
CA ALA A 217 -13.10 22.36 -20.00
C ALA A 217 -11.90 22.37 -20.99
N ASN A 218 -11.27 23.54 -21.16
CA ASN A 218 -10.13 23.71 -22.07
C ASN A 218 -8.90 22.90 -21.65
N PHE A 219 -8.64 22.79 -20.34
CA PHE A 219 -7.55 21.97 -19.83
C PHE A 219 -7.74 20.51 -20.25
N TRP A 220 -8.94 19.98 -20.04
CA TRP A 220 -9.25 18.59 -20.37
C TRP A 220 -9.27 18.30 -21.86
N LEU A 221 -9.75 19.23 -22.68
CA LEU A 221 -9.61 19.14 -24.13
C LEU A 221 -8.13 19.07 -24.55
N GLY A 222 -7.26 19.86 -23.92
CA GLY A 222 -5.81 19.79 -24.14
C GLY A 222 -5.23 18.42 -23.79
N VAL A 223 -5.58 17.87 -22.62
CA VAL A 223 -5.14 16.53 -22.19
C VAL A 223 -5.60 15.44 -23.16
N LEU A 224 -6.86 15.47 -23.57
CA LEU A 224 -7.43 14.46 -24.47
C LEU A 224 -6.85 14.57 -25.89
N ASN A 225 -6.60 15.78 -26.38
CA ASN A 225 -5.95 15.99 -27.67
C ASN A 225 -4.49 15.52 -27.64
N ASP A 226 -3.75 15.74 -26.55
CA ASP A 226 -2.37 15.19 -26.41
C ASP A 226 -2.37 13.66 -26.52
N LEU A 227 -3.31 12.97 -25.85
CA LEU A 227 -3.43 11.52 -25.97
C LEU A 227 -3.71 11.09 -27.42
N LYS A 228 -4.56 11.85 -28.14
CA LYS A 228 -4.90 11.58 -29.53
C LYS A 228 -3.72 11.81 -30.47
N GLU A 229 -2.98 12.91 -30.30
CA GLU A 229 -1.77 13.23 -31.08
C GLU A 229 -0.67 12.18 -30.86
N ARG A 230 -0.59 11.60 -29.67
CA ARG A 230 0.33 10.52 -29.34
C ARG A 230 -0.10 9.15 -29.88
N GLY A 231 -1.26 9.05 -30.54
CA GLY A 231 -1.69 7.87 -31.28
C GLY A 231 -2.92 7.16 -30.72
N VAL A 232 -3.56 7.66 -29.65
CA VAL A 232 -4.82 7.07 -29.15
C VAL A 232 -5.96 7.42 -30.11
N GLU A 233 -6.52 6.40 -30.75
CA GLU A 233 -7.66 6.53 -31.66
C GLU A 233 -9.00 6.31 -30.96
N ASP A 234 -9.06 5.36 -30.02
CA ASP A 234 -10.30 5.00 -29.34
C ASP A 234 -10.12 4.65 -27.85
N ILE A 235 -11.11 5.03 -27.05
CA ILE A 235 -11.21 4.72 -25.62
C ILE A 235 -12.58 4.11 -25.40
N LEU A 236 -12.67 2.86 -24.95
CA LEU A 236 -13.98 2.22 -24.74
C LEU A 236 -14.66 2.74 -23.46
N ILE A 237 -13.93 2.84 -22.35
CA ILE A 237 -14.44 3.30 -21.05
C ILE A 237 -13.52 4.37 -20.49
N ALA A 238 -14.05 5.58 -20.27
CA ALA A 238 -13.36 6.66 -19.60
C ALA A 238 -13.88 6.82 -18.17
N CYS A 239 -13.11 6.33 -17.20
CA CYS A 239 -13.39 6.43 -15.78
C CYS A 239 -12.86 7.75 -15.22
N VAL A 240 -13.75 8.65 -14.81
CA VAL A 240 -13.38 10.01 -14.37
C VAL A 240 -14.04 10.41 -13.05
N ASP A 241 -13.49 11.43 -12.38
CA ASP A 241 -14.18 12.07 -11.27
C ASP A 241 -15.37 12.92 -11.76
N GLY A 242 -16.30 13.26 -10.85
CA GLY A 242 -17.55 14.00 -11.09
C GLY A 242 -17.40 15.47 -11.47
N LEU A 243 -16.31 15.85 -12.15
CA LEU A 243 -16.10 17.21 -12.66
C LEU A 243 -17.12 17.50 -13.78
N LYS A 244 -17.87 18.61 -13.65
CA LYS A 244 -19.02 18.91 -14.50
C LYS A 244 -18.69 19.04 -16.00
N SER A 245 -17.50 19.53 -16.32
CA SER A 245 -17.05 19.78 -17.71
C SER A 245 -16.49 18.54 -18.41
N PHE A 246 -16.30 17.45 -17.67
CA PHE A 246 -15.43 16.37 -18.08
C PHE A 246 -16.06 15.41 -19.12
N PRO A 247 -17.32 14.96 -18.93
CA PRO A 247 -17.98 14.11 -19.91
C PRO A 247 -18.11 14.78 -21.30
N ALA A 248 -18.38 16.08 -21.33
CA ALA A 248 -18.51 16.83 -22.58
C ALA A 248 -17.18 16.93 -23.34
N ALA A 249 -16.06 17.12 -22.63
CA ALA A 249 -14.73 17.14 -23.24
C ALA A 249 -14.36 15.77 -23.82
N ILE A 250 -14.63 14.68 -23.09
CA ILE A 250 -14.39 13.30 -23.56
C ILE A 250 -15.17 13.02 -24.84
N ASN A 251 -16.48 13.29 -24.83
CA ASN A 251 -17.33 13.01 -25.99
C ASN A 251 -17.00 13.89 -27.22
N SER A 252 -16.34 15.03 -27.02
CA SER A 252 -15.84 15.88 -28.12
C SER A 252 -14.64 15.26 -28.83
N VAL A 253 -13.69 14.68 -28.08
CA VAL A 253 -12.45 14.12 -28.65
C VAL A 253 -12.60 12.64 -29.02
N PHE A 254 -13.28 11.87 -28.17
CA PHE A 254 -13.55 10.43 -28.26
C PHE A 254 -15.06 10.18 -28.18
N PRO A 255 -15.83 10.43 -29.26
CA PRO A 255 -17.30 10.39 -29.24
C PRO A 255 -17.91 9.01 -28.98
N LYS A 256 -17.13 7.93 -29.17
CA LYS A 256 -17.55 6.55 -28.91
C LYS A 256 -17.28 6.10 -27.47
N ALA A 257 -16.55 6.90 -26.70
CA ALA A 257 -16.16 6.53 -25.34
C ALA A 257 -17.36 6.56 -24.39
N GLU A 258 -17.52 5.48 -23.62
CA GLU A 258 -18.50 5.47 -22.54
C GLU A 258 -17.90 6.15 -21.31
N VAL A 259 -18.53 7.24 -20.87
CA VAL A 259 -18.11 7.97 -19.67
C VAL A 259 -18.66 7.26 -18.43
N GLN A 260 -17.75 6.85 -17.55
CA GLN A 260 -18.06 6.25 -16.27
C GLN A 260 -17.58 7.17 -15.14
N LEU A 261 -18.50 7.64 -14.30
CA LEU A 261 -18.13 8.35 -13.08
C LEU A 261 -17.57 7.38 -12.05
N CYS A 262 -16.48 7.78 -11.41
CA CYS A 262 -15.80 6.94 -10.44
C CYS A 262 -16.67 6.74 -9.19
N ILE A 263 -17.12 5.51 -8.98
CA ILE A 263 -17.93 5.12 -7.82
C ILE A 263 -17.19 5.41 -6.51
N VAL A 264 -15.87 5.24 -6.49
CA VAL A 264 -15.05 5.50 -5.31
C VAL A 264 -15.10 6.98 -4.93
N HIS A 265 -14.94 7.89 -5.89
CA HIS A 265 -15.05 9.32 -5.66
C HIS A 265 -16.48 9.71 -5.25
N GLN A 266 -17.49 9.15 -5.91
CA GLN A 266 -18.89 9.35 -5.54
C GLN A 266 -19.16 8.91 -4.08
N ILE A 267 -18.62 7.76 -3.66
CA ILE A 267 -18.68 7.28 -2.27
C ILE A 267 -17.96 8.25 -1.33
N ARG A 268 -16.71 8.63 -1.62
CA ARG A 268 -15.94 9.55 -0.75
C ARG A 268 -16.65 10.89 -0.61
N ASN A 269 -17.23 11.42 -1.68
CA ASN A 269 -18.00 12.66 -1.64
C ASN A 269 -19.26 12.51 -0.80
N SER A 270 -19.98 11.39 -0.94
CA SER A 270 -21.15 11.07 -0.13
C SER A 270 -20.83 11.03 1.37
N LEU A 271 -19.72 10.38 1.73
CA LEU A 271 -19.31 10.20 3.13
C LEU A 271 -18.92 11.51 3.83
N LYS A 272 -18.66 12.61 3.11
CA LYS A 272 -18.44 13.93 3.71
C LYS A 272 -19.68 14.48 4.41
N TYR A 273 -20.88 14.08 3.96
CA TYR A 273 -22.17 14.55 4.47
C TYR A 273 -22.84 13.56 5.42
N VAL A 274 -22.40 12.30 5.40
CA VAL A 274 -22.95 11.24 6.26
C VAL A 274 -22.30 11.32 7.64
N SER A 275 -23.12 11.24 8.69
CA SER A 275 -22.61 11.29 10.07
C SER A 275 -21.78 10.04 10.38
N SER A 276 -20.71 10.18 11.17
CA SER A 276 -19.81 9.08 11.52
C SER A 276 -20.51 7.85 12.12
N LYS A 277 -21.63 8.06 12.84
CA LYS A 277 -22.45 6.99 13.42
C LYS A 277 -23.16 6.15 12.35
N ASP A 278 -23.55 6.79 11.25
CA ASP A 278 -24.34 6.19 10.18
C ASP A 278 -23.47 5.60 9.07
N VAL A 279 -22.21 6.05 8.91
CA VAL A 279 -21.28 5.63 7.84
C VAL A 279 -21.26 4.12 7.63
N LYS A 280 -21.16 3.32 8.70
CA LYS A 280 -21.05 1.86 8.58
C LYS A 280 -22.32 1.23 8.01
N VAL A 281 -23.49 1.68 8.47
CA VAL A 281 -24.79 1.16 8.04
C VAL A 281 -25.10 1.65 6.62
N PHE A 282 -24.92 2.95 6.39
CA PHE A 282 -25.06 3.56 5.07
C PHE A 282 -24.19 2.87 4.01
N MET A 283 -22.92 2.60 4.32
CA MET A 283 -22.01 1.89 3.41
C MET A 283 -22.43 0.45 3.11
N ASN A 284 -23.12 -0.23 4.02
CA ASN A 284 -23.64 -1.58 3.77
C ASN A 284 -24.81 -1.54 2.79
N ASP A 285 -25.68 -0.55 2.89
CA ASP A 285 -26.78 -0.35 1.95
C ASP A 285 -26.23 0.09 0.58
N LEU A 286 -25.31 1.07 0.56
CA LEU A 286 -24.68 1.58 -0.66
C LEU A 286 -23.91 0.50 -1.44
N LYS A 287 -23.31 -0.48 -0.73
CA LYS A 287 -22.65 -1.65 -1.33
C LYS A 287 -23.59 -2.49 -2.18
N LYS A 288 -24.88 -2.57 -1.84
CA LYS A 288 -25.86 -3.35 -2.60
C LYS A 288 -26.04 -2.79 -4.00
N ILE A 289 -26.03 -1.47 -4.12
CA ILE A 289 -26.18 -0.74 -5.38
C ILE A 289 -25.03 -1.09 -6.33
N TYR A 290 -23.79 -0.75 -5.98
CA TYR A 290 -22.69 -0.89 -6.94
C TYR A 290 -22.21 -2.34 -7.15
N ARG A 291 -22.60 -3.28 -6.27
CA ARG A 291 -22.31 -4.72 -6.41
C ARG A 291 -23.46 -5.52 -7.01
N ALA A 292 -24.56 -4.88 -7.38
CA ALA A 292 -25.71 -5.55 -7.97
C ALA A 292 -25.30 -6.33 -9.24
N SER A 293 -26.06 -7.39 -9.55
CA SER A 293 -25.81 -8.21 -10.73
C SER A 293 -26.24 -7.52 -12.02
N SER A 294 -27.24 -6.63 -11.98
CA SER A 294 -27.75 -5.84 -13.11
C SER A 294 -28.09 -4.40 -12.71
N LYS A 295 -28.32 -3.54 -13.72
CA LYS A 295 -28.67 -2.13 -13.52
C LYS A 295 -30.04 -1.97 -12.83
N GLU A 296 -31.01 -2.79 -13.21
CA GLU A 296 -32.39 -2.75 -12.69
C GLU A 296 -32.41 -3.10 -11.20
N ILE A 297 -31.63 -4.10 -10.79
CA ILE A 297 -31.47 -4.46 -9.37
C ILE A 297 -30.79 -3.32 -8.60
N ALA A 298 -29.80 -2.67 -9.21
CA ALA A 298 -29.12 -1.53 -8.59
C ALA A 298 -30.05 -0.32 -8.41
N GLU A 299 -30.95 -0.08 -9.36
CA GLU A 299 -31.97 0.96 -9.30
C GLU A 299 -32.99 0.70 -8.19
N ASN A 300 -33.44 -0.55 -8.03
CA ASN A 300 -34.28 -0.94 -6.89
C ASN A 300 -33.56 -0.67 -5.55
N TYR A 301 -32.28 -1.02 -5.44
CA TYR A 301 -31.52 -0.70 -4.23
C TYR A 301 -31.27 0.80 -4.03
N LEU A 302 -31.23 1.60 -5.11
CA LEU A 302 -31.13 3.05 -5.02
C LEU A 302 -32.44 3.66 -4.47
N LEU A 303 -33.59 3.12 -4.86
CA LEU A 303 -34.90 3.50 -4.30
C LEU A 303 -35.00 3.10 -2.82
N GLU A 304 -34.59 1.89 -2.44
CA GLU A 304 -34.52 1.48 -1.03
C GLU A 304 -33.58 2.38 -0.21
N LEU A 305 -32.47 2.81 -0.81
CA LEU A 305 -31.53 3.74 -0.16
C LEU A 305 -32.18 5.11 0.05
N GLU A 306 -32.92 5.61 -0.93
CA GLU A 306 -33.68 6.86 -0.84
C GLU A 306 -34.77 6.79 0.23
N GLU A 307 -35.55 5.71 0.28
CA GLU A 307 -36.59 5.53 1.30
C GLU A 307 -35.99 5.58 2.72
N LYS A 308 -34.85 4.92 2.91
CA LYS A 308 -34.21 4.81 4.23
C LYS A 308 -33.42 6.06 4.65
N TRP A 309 -32.74 6.71 3.70
CA TRP A 309 -31.77 7.76 3.99
C TRP A 309 -32.10 9.12 3.37
N GLY A 310 -33.12 9.21 2.51
CA GLY A 310 -33.49 10.41 1.76
C GLY A 310 -33.89 11.58 2.64
N GLU A 311 -34.61 11.33 3.74
CA GLU A 311 -34.96 12.40 4.69
C GLU A 311 -33.73 12.96 5.43
N LYS A 312 -32.79 12.09 5.78
CA LYS A 312 -31.62 12.44 6.61
C LYS A 312 -30.46 13.00 5.78
N TYR A 313 -30.27 12.48 4.57
CA TYR A 313 -29.17 12.82 3.66
C TYR A 313 -29.65 13.14 2.23
N PRO A 314 -30.58 14.09 2.05
CA PRO A 314 -31.18 14.37 0.75
C PRO A 314 -30.16 14.81 -0.31
N LEU A 315 -29.10 15.52 0.10
CA LEU A 315 -28.02 15.96 -0.80
C LEU A 315 -27.23 14.77 -1.38
N VAL A 316 -27.02 13.73 -0.58
CA VAL A 316 -26.30 12.53 -1.02
C VAL A 316 -27.14 11.78 -2.04
N ILE A 317 -28.41 11.51 -1.73
CA ILE A 317 -29.32 10.79 -2.63
C ILE A 317 -29.49 11.52 -3.96
N LYS A 318 -29.75 12.84 -3.93
CA LYS A 318 -29.83 13.66 -5.15
C LYS A 318 -28.55 13.60 -5.99
N SER A 319 -27.38 13.59 -5.35
CA SER A 319 -26.11 13.47 -6.08
C SER A 319 -25.99 12.13 -6.81
N TRP A 320 -26.44 11.02 -6.22
CA TRP A 320 -26.43 9.71 -6.88
C TRP A 320 -27.45 9.63 -8.01
N GLN A 321 -28.66 10.15 -7.81
CA GLN A 321 -29.71 10.18 -8.85
C GLN A 321 -29.28 11.02 -10.06
N ASN A 322 -28.80 12.24 -9.84
CA ASN A 322 -28.37 13.14 -10.91
C ASN A 322 -27.20 12.57 -11.72
N ASN A 323 -26.34 11.80 -11.08
CA ASN A 323 -25.16 11.21 -11.70
C ASN A 323 -25.39 9.76 -12.17
N TRP A 324 -26.59 9.19 -11.98
CA TRP A 324 -26.84 7.75 -12.09
C TRP A 324 -26.53 7.18 -13.48
N GLU A 325 -26.86 7.94 -14.53
CA GLU A 325 -26.57 7.56 -15.91
C GLU A 325 -25.09 7.26 -16.13
N ASN A 326 -24.22 8.19 -15.73
CA ASN A 326 -22.77 8.02 -15.84
C ASN A 326 -22.18 7.14 -14.72
N LEU A 327 -22.87 6.94 -13.60
CA LEU A 327 -22.45 6.01 -12.55
C LEU A 327 -22.74 4.55 -12.89
N SER A 328 -23.72 4.28 -13.77
CA SER A 328 -24.20 2.93 -14.09
C SER A 328 -23.70 2.37 -15.42
N GLY A 329 -22.87 3.11 -16.18
CA GLY A 329 -22.34 2.67 -17.48
C GLY A 329 -21.66 1.30 -17.43
N TYR A 330 -20.96 1.01 -16.34
CA TYR A 330 -20.24 -0.24 -16.15
C TYR A 330 -21.14 -1.50 -16.10
N PHE A 331 -22.47 -1.37 -15.86
CA PHE A 331 -23.38 -2.53 -15.81
C PHE A 331 -23.49 -3.29 -17.13
N LYS A 332 -23.11 -2.68 -18.26
CA LYS A 332 -23.06 -3.33 -19.58
C LYS A 332 -21.97 -4.39 -19.68
N TYR A 333 -20.98 -4.38 -18.79
CA TYR A 333 -19.81 -5.26 -18.86
C TYR A 333 -19.89 -6.46 -17.92
N SER A 334 -19.04 -7.46 -18.16
CA SER A 334 -18.96 -8.69 -17.37
C SER A 334 -18.53 -8.43 -15.93
N GLY A 335 -18.91 -9.31 -15.00
CA GLY A 335 -18.60 -9.18 -13.57
C GLY A 335 -17.12 -8.87 -13.24
N PRO A 336 -16.13 -9.52 -13.88
CA PRO A 336 -14.72 -9.20 -13.69
C PRO A 336 -14.34 -7.77 -14.09
N VAL A 337 -14.85 -7.27 -15.22
CA VAL A 337 -14.59 -5.89 -15.69
C VAL A 337 -15.24 -4.88 -14.75
N ARG A 338 -16.48 -5.15 -14.32
CA ARG A 338 -17.19 -4.31 -13.34
C ARG A 338 -16.39 -4.17 -12.05
N LYS A 339 -15.87 -5.29 -11.53
CA LYS A 339 -15.03 -5.30 -10.33
C LYS A 339 -13.78 -4.46 -10.49
N LEU A 340 -13.18 -4.41 -11.67
CA LEU A 340 -12.02 -3.57 -11.92
C LEU A 340 -12.37 -2.07 -11.87
N ILE A 341 -13.56 -1.69 -12.34
CA ILE A 341 -14.03 -0.29 -12.37
C ILE A 341 -14.41 0.25 -10.98
N TYR A 342 -15.17 -0.50 -10.19
CA TYR A 342 -15.62 -0.02 -8.87
C TYR A 342 -14.65 -0.29 -7.71
N THR A 343 -13.51 -0.94 -7.97
CA THR A 343 -12.48 -1.13 -6.94
C THR A 343 -11.51 0.04 -6.89
N THR A 344 -11.06 0.37 -5.69
CA THR A 344 -10.15 1.48 -5.46
C THR A 344 -8.71 1.19 -5.89
N ASN A 345 -8.38 -0.08 -6.11
CA ASN A 345 -7.03 -0.63 -6.21
C ASN A 345 -6.17 -0.10 -7.38
N PRO A 346 -6.70 0.14 -8.60
CA PRO A 346 -5.85 0.57 -9.72
C PRO A 346 -5.24 1.96 -9.52
N ILE A 347 -6.03 2.90 -8.99
CA ILE A 347 -5.63 4.31 -8.86
C ILE A 347 -5.11 4.61 -7.46
N GLU A 348 -5.82 4.20 -6.39
CA GLU A 348 -5.33 4.42 -5.01
C GLU A 348 -4.02 3.67 -4.75
N GLY A 349 -3.83 2.50 -5.37
CA GLY A 349 -2.58 1.75 -5.27
C GLY A 349 -1.38 2.48 -5.88
N TYR A 350 -1.62 3.33 -6.89
CA TYR A 350 -0.60 4.17 -7.53
C TYR A 350 -0.43 5.51 -6.79
N ILE A 351 -1.52 6.24 -6.55
CA ILE A 351 -1.52 7.53 -5.84
C ILE A 351 -0.99 7.36 -4.43
N GLY A 352 -1.44 6.34 -3.69
CA GLY A 352 -0.97 6.07 -2.33
C GLY A 352 0.52 5.70 -2.26
N ARG A 353 1.08 5.07 -3.31
CA ARG A 353 2.53 4.81 -3.41
C ARG A 353 3.29 6.12 -3.62
N SER A 354 2.77 6.97 -4.51
CA SER A 354 3.36 8.28 -4.83
C SER A 354 3.32 9.23 -3.62
N GLU A 355 2.19 9.32 -2.91
CA GLU A 355 2.07 10.10 -1.66
C GLU A 355 3.02 9.61 -0.57
N ASN A 356 3.22 8.28 -0.45
CA ASN A 356 4.11 7.71 0.55
C ASN A 356 5.60 7.98 0.22
N SER A 357 5.95 8.06 -1.06
CA SER A 357 7.29 8.47 -1.51
C SER A 357 7.54 9.97 -1.38
N GLN A 358 6.49 10.81 -1.44
CA GLN A 358 6.61 12.27 -1.27
C GLN A 358 6.69 12.72 0.20
N LYS A 359 6.33 11.85 1.16
CA LYS A 359 6.53 12.16 2.57
C LYS A 359 8.03 12.12 2.87
N PRO A 360 8.62 13.21 3.39
CA PRO A 360 10.01 13.17 3.82
C PRO A 360 10.15 12.04 4.84
N LYS A 361 10.97 11.03 4.51
CA LYS A 361 11.37 9.96 5.43
C LYS A 361 12.36 10.53 6.44
N ALA A 362 11.91 11.51 7.22
CA ALA A 362 12.69 12.04 8.31
C ALA A 362 13.01 10.88 9.26
N HIS A 363 14.30 10.63 9.50
CA HIS A 363 14.79 9.88 10.65
C HIS A 363 14.60 10.69 11.95
N LEU A 364 13.42 11.30 12.11
CA LEU A 364 12.92 11.72 13.40
C LEU A 364 12.09 10.54 13.91
N PRO A 365 12.16 10.17 15.20
CA PRO A 365 11.35 9.08 15.72
C PRO A 365 9.89 9.42 15.42
N ALA A 366 9.29 8.72 14.46
CA ALA A 366 7.91 8.90 14.12
C ALA A 366 7.12 8.66 15.40
N GLN A 367 6.27 9.60 15.75
CA GLN A 367 5.38 9.45 16.90
C GLN A 367 4.01 9.12 16.37
N MET A 368 3.39 8.05 16.87
CA MET A 368 2.01 7.70 16.56
C MET A 368 1.08 8.68 17.31
N PRO A 369 0.38 9.60 16.61
CA PRO A 369 -0.45 10.59 17.28
C PRO A 369 -1.83 10.02 17.62
N CYS A 370 -2.37 10.37 18.79
CA CYS A 370 -3.77 10.10 19.11
C CYS A 370 -4.62 11.22 18.49
N THR A 371 -5.48 10.90 17.54
CA THR A 371 -6.33 11.90 16.84
C THR A 371 -7.27 12.67 17.77
N ASN A 372 -7.56 12.14 18.97
CA ASN A 372 -8.42 12.79 19.96
C ASN A 372 -7.67 13.82 20.82
N ARG A 373 -6.35 13.97 20.63
CA ARG A 373 -5.51 14.97 21.30
C ARG A 373 -5.45 16.31 20.54
N ASP A 374 -5.83 16.29 19.27
CA ASP A 374 -5.82 17.45 18.39
C ASP A 374 -6.92 18.44 18.80
N SER A 375 -6.60 19.39 19.68
CA SER A 375 -7.55 20.39 20.20
C SER A 375 -8.24 21.18 19.08
N TYR A 376 -7.55 21.44 17.97
CA TYR A 376 -8.13 22.11 16.80
C TYR A 376 -9.27 21.32 16.14
N ARG A 377 -9.34 19.99 16.33
CA ARG A 377 -10.43 19.14 15.82
C ARG A 377 -11.68 19.17 16.70
N PHE A 378 -11.60 19.68 17.92
CA PHE A 378 -12.69 19.66 18.90
C PHE A 378 -12.90 21.04 19.55
N GLY A 379 -12.96 22.08 18.73
CA GLY A 379 -13.33 23.44 19.19
C GLY A 379 -12.37 24.03 20.23
N GLY A 380 -11.10 23.62 20.24
CA GLY A 380 -10.08 24.10 21.17
C GLY A 380 -9.82 23.22 22.39
N ASN A 381 -10.64 22.18 22.63
CA ASN A 381 -10.51 21.30 23.80
C ASN A 381 -9.93 19.93 23.43
N LYS A 382 -9.03 19.39 24.25
CA LYS A 382 -8.48 18.03 24.05
C LYS A 382 -9.41 17.00 24.66
N ILE A 383 -9.71 15.92 23.94
CA ILE A 383 -10.61 14.84 24.40
C ILE A 383 -9.80 13.68 25.02
N CYS A 384 -8.48 13.63 24.78
CA CYS A 384 -7.61 12.55 25.25
C CYS A 384 -6.24 13.07 25.69
N ASP A 385 -5.81 12.65 26.89
CA ASP A 385 -4.53 13.02 27.49
C ASP A 385 -3.40 12.02 27.20
N ASN A 386 -3.67 10.99 26.41
CA ASN A 386 -2.69 9.94 26.15
C ASN A 386 -1.47 10.48 25.41
N LYS A 387 -0.27 10.06 25.81
CA LYS A 387 0.99 10.54 25.24
C LYS A 387 1.18 9.99 23.83
N HIS A 388 1.89 10.73 22.98
CA HIS A 388 2.32 10.18 21.70
C HIS A 388 3.39 9.13 21.96
N ILE A 389 3.22 7.96 21.33
CA ILE A 389 4.16 6.86 21.47
C ILE A 389 5.11 6.86 20.29
N ARG A 390 6.38 6.65 20.59
CA ARG A 390 7.43 6.37 19.60
C ARG A 390 7.07 5.14 18.75
N THR A 391 6.93 5.33 17.45
CA THR A 391 6.51 4.30 16.49
C THR A 391 7.47 3.12 16.49
N ASP A 392 8.78 3.37 16.59
CA ASP A 392 9.81 2.33 16.66
C ASP A 392 9.68 1.45 17.91
N ALA A 393 9.40 2.07 19.06
CA ALA A 393 9.15 1.35 20.31
C ALA A 393 7.86 0.52 20.25
N LEU A 394 6.80 1.09 19.66
CA LEU A 394 5.52 0.41 19.50
C LEU A 394 5.60 -0.76 18.51
N GLU A 395 6.25 -0.58 17.36
CA GLU A 395 6.47 -1.63 16.37
C GLU A 395 7.26 -2.80 16.96
N THR A 396 8.32 -2.49 17.72
CA THR A 396 9.12 -3.50 18.41
C THR A 396 8.29 -4.27 19.42
N ALA A 397 7.53 -3.57 20.28
CA ALA A 397 6.69 -4.20 21.30
C ALA A 397 5.60 -5.10 20.69
N VAL A 398 4.93 -4.64 19.63
CA VAL A 398 3.90 -5.42 18.93
C VAL A 398 4.50 -6.65 18.26
N TRP A 399 5.68 -6.51 17.65
CA TRP A 399 6.35 -7.62 16.96
C TRP A 399 6.87 -8.68 17.95
N GLU A 400 7.42 -8.28 19.10
CA GLU A 400 7.82 -9.23 20.15
C GLU A 400 6.63 -10.03 20.68
N GLU A 401 5.48 -9.38 20.88
CA GLU A 401 4.27 -10.08 21.34
C GLU A 401 3.75 -11.09 20.30
N VAL A 402 3.79 -10.72 19.01
CA VAL A 402 3.45 -11.63 17.90
C VAL A 402 4.42 -12.81 17.81
N LYS A 403 5.72 -12.56 17.98
CA LYS A 403 6.74 -13.63 18.03
C LYS A 403 6.51 -14.55 19.23
N HIS A 404 6.22 -13.99 20.39
CA HIS A 404 5.93 -14.75 21.60
C HIS A 404 4.70 -15.66 21.44
N LEU A 405 3.65 -15.15 20.77
CA LEU A 405 2.46 -15.93 20.42
C LEU A 405 2.78 -17.09 19.47
N LEU A 406 3.55 -16.84 18.41
CA LEU A 406 3.89 -17.84 17.41
C LEU A 406 4.92 -18.88 17.90
N LYS A 407 5.78 -18.50 18.84
CA LYS A 407 6.72 -19.44 19.51
C LYS A 407 6.01 -20.29 20.57
N ASN A 408 4.83 -19.89 21.06
CA ASN A 408 4.03 -20.62 22.05
C ASN A 408 2.56 -20.79 21.60
N PRO A 409 2.28 -21.58 20.54
CA PRO A 409 0.92 -21.77 20.01
C PRO A 409 -0.03 -22.46 21.00
N ASN A 410 0.51 -23.14 22.01
CA ASN A 410 -0.23 -23.89 23.02
C ASN A 410 -1.31 -23.06 23.72
N ARG A 411 -1.14 -21.74 23.90
CA ARG A 411 -2.16 -20.90 24.55
C ARG A 411 -3.41 -20.67 23.70
N ILE A 412 -3.23 -20.45 22.40
CA ILE A 412 -4.36 -20.38 21.46
C ILE A 412 -4.97 -21.76 21.32
N LEU A 413 -4.14 -22.80 21.19
CA LEU A 413 -4.62 -24.17 21.08
C LEU A 413 -5.39 -24.62 22.31
N GLU A 414 -4.96 -24.27 23.52
CA GLU A 414 -5.69 -24.54 24.77
C GLU A 414 -7.04 -23.83 24.80
N GLU A 415 -7.11 -22.57 24.35
CA GLU A 415 -8.36 -21.82 24.30
C GLU A 415 -9.35 -22.39 23.27
N TYR A 416 -8.86 -22.76 22.08
CA TYR A 416 -9.68 -23.43 21.07
C TYR A 416 -10.04 -24.87 21.49
N LYS A 417 -9.14 -25.62 22.14
CA LYS A 417 -9.39 -26.97 22.70
C LYS A 417 -10.38 -26.92 23.87
N ARG A 418 -10.33 -25.89 24.71
CA ARG A 418 -11.31 -25.59 25.77
C ARG A 418 -12.69 -25.36 25.17
N LYS A 419 -12.81 -24.49 24.16
CA LYS A 419 -14.06 -24.26 23.43
C LYS A 419 -14.58 -25.52 22.74
N LEU A 420 -13.70 -26.32 22.14
CA LEU A 420 -14.06 -27.63 21.56
C LEU A 420 -14.55 -28.62 22.64
N SER A 421 -14.01 -28.56 23.85
CA SER A 421 -14.43 -29.41 24.98
C SER A 421 -15.82 -29.03 25.51
N GLU A 422 -16.19 -27.75 25.48
CA GLU A 422 -17.56 -27.27 25.78
C GLU A 422 -18.56 -27.78 24.74
N PHE A 423 -18.18 -27.82 23.46
CA PHE A 423 -18.99 -28.40 22.38
C PHE A 423 -19.14 -29.93 22.47
N LYS A 424 -18.17 -30.66 23.02
CA LYS A 424 -18.23 -32.13 23.17
C LYS A 424 -19.24 -32.59 24.22
N ARG A 425 -19.66 -31.72 25.15
CA ARG A 425 -20.66 -32.06 26.19
C ARG A 425 -22.11 -32.06 25.69
N SER A 426 -22.38 -31.54 24.48
CA SER A 426 -23.73 -31.47 23.94
C SER A 426 -23.95 -32.49 22.82
N SER A 427 -24.96 -33.36 23.01
CA SER A 427 -25.36 -34.39 22.05
C SER A 427 -26.31 -33.81 20.98
N TRP A 428 -25.79 -32.91 20.16
CA TRP A 428 -26.54 -32.25 19.09
C TRP A 428 -27.02 -33.21 18.00
N ASP A 429 -26.30 -34.31 17.76
CA ASP A 429 -26.67 -35.29 16.74
C ASP A 429 -27.99 -36.00 17.10
N LYS A 430 -28.15 -36.42 18.36
CA LYS A 430 -29.42 -37.00 18.84
C LYS A 430 -30.58 -35.99 18.82
N LYS A 431 -30.29 -34.71 19.10
CA LYS A 431 -31.29 -33.62 19.09
C LYS A 431 -31.75 -33.28 17.67
N SER A 432 -30.82 -33.27 16.71
CA SER A 432 -31.08 -33.03 15.28
C SER A 432 -32.04 -34.08 14.71
N ASP A 433 -31.77 -35.36 14.97
CA ASP A 433 -32.60 -36.48 14.49
C ASP A 433 -34.01 -36.46 15.10
N LEU A 434 -34.14 -36.02 16.36
CA LEU A 434 -35.42 -35.90 17.04
C LEU A 434 -36.28 -34.78 16.42
N LEU A 435 -35.67 -33.62 16.16
CA LEU A 435 -36.36 -32.47 15.55
C LEU A 435 -36.80 -32.78 14.12
N GLU A 436 -36.01 -33.54 13.37
CA GLU A 436 -36.38 -33.98 12.02
C GLU A 436 -37.56 -34.95 12.01
N LYS A 437 -37.65 -35.85 12.99
CA LYS A 437 -38.83 -36.70 13.18
C LYS A 437 -40.08 -35.89 13.55
N GLN A 438 -39.93 -34.86 14.38
CA GLN A 438 -41.04 -33.98 14.78
C GLN A 438 -41.54 -33.11 13.63
N GLU A 439 -40.64 -32.54 12.83
CA GLU A 439 -40.96 -31.78 11.62
C GLU A 439 -41.75 -32.63 10.62
N ASN A 440 -41.25 -33.84 10.32
CA ASN A 440 -41.92 -34.78 9.43
C ASN A 440 -43.29 -35.23 9.95
N LYS A 441 -43.50 -35.25 11.28
CA LYS A 441 -44.81 -35.56 11.88
C LYS A 441 -45.77 -34.38 11.73
N LEU A 442 -45.30 -33.15 11.93
CA LEU A 442 -46.11 -31.93 11.79
C LEU A 442 -46.47 -31.65 10.33
N GLN A 443 -45.54 -31.80 9.39
CA GLN A 443 -45.82 -31.64 7.95
C GLN A 443 -46.88 -32.65 7.47
N ARG A 444 -46.76 -33.91 7.87
CA ARG A 444 -47.79 -34.93 7.58
C ARG A 444 -49.13 -34.62 8.26
N GLY A 445 -49.11 -34.05 9.46
CA GLY A 445 -50.31 -33.62 10.16
C GLY A 445 -51.00 -32.43 9.49
N ILE A 446 -50.24 -31.44 9.02
CA ILE A 446 -50.73 -30.29 8.26
C ILE A 446 -51.35 -30.77 6.93
N ALA A 447 -50.68 -31.67 6.21
CA ALA A 447 -51.21 -32.23 4.96
C ALA A 447 -52.58 -32.92 5.18
N ARG A 448 -52.68 -33.79 6.19
CA ARG A 448 -53.96 -34.46 6.54
C ARG A 448 -55.05 -33.48 6.94
N LEU A 449 -54.69 -32.39 7.61
CA LEU A 449 -55.63 -31.36 8.04
C LEU A 449 -56.14 -30.56 6.82
N ILE A 450 -55.28 -30.28 5.85
CA ILE A 450 -55.64 -29.67 4.55
C ILE A 450 -56.58 -30.60 3.77
N ASP A 451 -56.25 -31.89 3.69
CA ASP A 451 -57.08 -32.89 3.00
C ASP A 451 -58.47 -33.03 3.65
N SER A 452 -58.53 -33.01 4.99
CA SER A 452 -59.79 -33.11 5.75
C SER A 452 -60.69 -31.88 5.56
N TYR A 453 -60.10 -30.69 5.39
CA TYR A 453 -60.83 -29.47 5.07
C TYR A 453 -61.30 -29.47 3.61
N ALA A 454 -60.47 -29.91 2.68
CA ALA A 454 -60.83 -30.03 1.26
C ALA A 454 -61.96 -31.04 1.00
N GLN A 455 -62.11 -32.04 1.88
CA GLN A 455 -63.19 -33.03 1.86
C GLN A 455 -64.41 -32.64 2.73
N GLU A 456 -64.45 -31.40 3.23
CA GLU A 456 -65.54 -30.84 4.05
C GLU A 456 -65.80 -31.57 5.38
N TYR A 457 -64.87 -32.40 5.85
CA TYR A 457 -64.99 -33.10 7.14
C TYR A 457 -64.78 -32.20 8.36
N ILE A 458 -64.23 -30.99 8.17
CA ILE A 458 -64.04 -29.98 9.22
C ILE A 458 -64.44 -28.60 8.68
N SER A 459 -65.02 -27.77 9.54
CA SER A 459 -65.39 -26.39 9.18
C SER A 459 -64.18 -25.47 9.11
N GLN A 460 -64.33 -24.34 8.40
CA GLN A 460 -63.28 -23.32 8.30
C GLN A 460 -62.88 -22.75 9.68
N GLU A 461 -63.85 -22.62 10.59
CA GLU A 461 -63.64 -22.14 11.96
C GLU A 461 -62.78 -23.10 12.81
N GLU A 462 -62.82 -24.40 12.52
CA GLU A 462 -61.94 -25.40 13.16
C GLU A 462 -60.58 -25.55 12.45
N PHE A 463 -60.54 -25.34 11.14
CA PHE A 463 -59.36 -25.53 10.32
C PHE A 463 -58.30 -24.44 10.53
N GLU A 464 -58.69 -23.17 10.46
CA GLU A 464 -57.77 -22.04 10.56
C GLU A 464 -56.93 -22.02 11.86
N PRO A 465 -57.51 -22.13 13.07
CA PRO A 465 -56.73 -22.11 14.30
C PRO A 465 -55.78 -23.31 14.41
N ARG A 466 -56.19 -24.50 13.94
CA ARG A 466 -55.37 -25.72 13.97
C ARG A 466 -54.18 -25.63 13.01
N VAL A 467 -54.39 -25.19 11.77
CA VAL A 467 -53.29 -24.98 10.80
C VAL A 467 -52.32 -23.91 11.29
N LYS A 468 -52.84 -22.81 11.83
CA LYS A 468 -52.01 -21.71 12.36
C LYS A 468 -51.11 -22.18 13.50
N ALA A 469 -51.64 -22.95 14.44
CA ALA A 469 -50.87 -23.52 15.55
C ALA A 469 -49.79 -24.50 15.07
N MET A 470 -50.10 -25.36 14.09
CA MET A 470 -49.14 -26.32 13.53
C MET A 470 -48.05 -25.63 12.70
N LYS A 471 -48.37 -24.58 11.92
CA LYS A 471 -47.38 -23.77 11.20
C LYS A 471 -46.47 -22.99 12.14
N GLN A 472 -46.99 -22.46 13.25
CA GLN A 472 -46.16 -21.80 14.28
C GLN A 472 -45.19 -22.80 14.94
N SER A 473 -45.66 -24.01 15.24
CA SER A 473 -44.83 -25.08 15.80
C SER A 473 -43.74 -25.54 14.80
N LEU A 474 -44.07 -25.60 13.51
CA LEU A 474 -43.11 -25.92 12.45
C LEU A 474 -42.00 -24.86 12.37
N LYS A 475 -42.37 -23.58 12.36
CA LYS A 475 -41.42 -22.46 12.35
C LYS A 475 -40.47 -22.48 13.56
N ALA A 476 -40.97 -22.81 14.75
CA ALA A 476 -40.13 -22.95 15.94
C ALA A 476 -39.10 -24.09 15.83
N ILE A 477 -39.48 -25.22 15.21
CA ILE A 477 -38.58 -26.35 14.96
C ILE A 477 -37.53 -26.00 13.91
N GLU A 478 -37.91 -25.29 12.84
CA GLU A 478 -36.98 -24.80 11.81
C GLU A 478 -35.94 -23.84 12.38
N GLU A 479 -36.34 -22.91 13.25
CA GLU A 479 -35.43 -21.99 13.94
C GLU A 479 -34.44 -22.74 14.84
N GLU A 480 -34.90 -23.76 15.57
CA GLU A 480 -34.02 -24.59 16.42
C GLU A 480 -33.07 -25.46 15.59
N LYS A 481 -33.52 -26.03 14.47
CA LYS A 481 -32.64 -26.75 13.52
C LYS A 481 -31.55 -25.84 12.95
N LYS A 482 -31.91 -24.60 12.59
CA LYS A 482 -30.96 -23.61 12.10
C LYS A 482 -29.88 -23.28 13.13
N ARG A 483 -30.26 -23.12 14.41
CA ARG A 483 -29.29 -22.93 15.51
C ARG A 483 -28.32 -24.11 15.64
N ILE A 484 -28.82 -25.34 15.56
CA ILE A 484 -27.99 -26.56 15.63
C ILE A 484 -27.03 -26.63 14.42
N PHE A 485 -27.51 -26.28 13.23
CA PHE A 485 -26.69 -26.23 12.01
C PHE A 485 -25.56 -25.20 12.11
N ASP A 486 -25.88 -23.99 12.56
CA ASP A 486 -24.89 -22.92 12.75
C ASP A 486 -23.83 -23.33 13.79
N GLN A 487 -24.24 -24.01 14.86
CA GLN A 487 -23.35 -24.59 15.87
C GLN A 487 -22.45 -25.71 15.32
N LYS A 488 -22.98 -26.61 14.47
CA LYS A 488 -22.21 -27.67 13.80
C LYS A 488 -21.16 -27.08 12.84
N LYS A 489 -21.55 -26.08 12.05
CA LYS A 489 -20.67 -25.37 11.13
C LYS A 489 -19.52 -24.68 11.88
N LEU A 490 -19.84 -24.01 12.98
CA LEU A 490 -18.84 -23.36 13.82
C LEU A 490 -17.85 -24.37 14.44
N LYS A 491 -18.32 -25.54 14.88
CA LYS A 491 -17.46 -26.62 15.38
C LYS A 491 -16.49 -27.12 14.30
N GLN A 492 -16.95 -27.29 13.06
CA GLN A 492 -16.09 -27.69 11.93
C GLN A 492 -15.04 -26.61 11.61
N GLU A 493 -15.44 -25.35 11.57
CA GLU A 493 -14.51 -24.22 11.36
C GLU A 493 -13.45 -24.15 12.47
N LEU A 494 -13.84 -24.27 13.74
CA LEU A 494 -12.92 -24.27 14.87
C LEU A 494 -11.92 -25.44 14.80
N THR A 495 -12.37 -26.62 14.38
CA THR A 495 -11.51 -27.81 14.24
C THR A 495 -10.46 -27.61 13.15
N LEU A 496 -10.86 -27.09 11.98
CA LEU A 496 -9.95 -26.78 10.87
C LEU A 496 -8.92 -25.71 11.25
N VAL A 497 -9.34 -24.68 11.99
CA VAL A 497 -8.45 -23.61 12.46
C VAL A 497 -7.40 -24.16 13.43
N VAL A 498 -7.77 -25.07 14.34
CA VAL A 498 -6.85 -25.72 15.27
C VAL A 498 -5.79 -26.52 14.52
N THR A 499 -6.20 -27.39 13.59
CA THR A 499 -5.29 -28.21 12.78
C THR A 499 -4.35 -27.33 11.94
N ASN A 500 -4.89 -26.31 11.26
CA ASN A 500 -4.09 -25.40 10.44
C ASN A 500 -3.11 -24.55 11.26
N LEU A 501 -3.45 -24.17 12.50
CA LEU A 501 -2.54 -23.43 13.39
C LEU A 501 -1.39 -24.30 13.88
N GLU A 502 -1.64 -25.57 14.19
CA GLU A 502 -0.60 -26.55 14.55
C GLU A 502 0.38 -26.75 13.37
N ASP A 503 -0.15 -26.92 12.15
CA ASP A 503 0.65 -27.09 10.92
C ASP A 503 1.38 -25.80 10.49
N PHE A 504 0.80 -24.63 10.74
CA PHE A 504 1.41 -23.35 10.41
C PHE A 504 2.51 -22.95 11.40
N SER A 505 2.29 -23.19 12.69
CA SER A 505 3.26 -22.85 13.75
C SER A 505 4.55 -23.67 13.64
N SER A 506 4.46 -24.92 13.18
CA SER A 506 5.62 -25.78 12.94
C SER A 506 6.47 -25.33 11.75
N ASN A 507 5.85 -24.70 10.74
CA ASN A 507 6.54 -24.23 9.53
C ASN A 507 7.21 -22.85 9.67
N ILE A 508 6.76 -21.99 10.61
CA ILE A 508 7.19 -20.58 10.68
C ILE A 508 8.22 -20.30 11.77
N THR A 509 8.45 -21.22 12.70
CA THR A 509 9.33 -21.03 13.87
C THR A 509 10.81 -20.82 13.52
N SER A 510 11.28 -21.29 12.35
CA SER A 510 12.69 -21.17 11.94
C SER A 510 13.07 -19.84 11.28
N ASN A 511 12.11 -19.07 10.74
CA ASN A 511 12.38 -17.87 9.92
C ASN A 511 11.78 -16.56 10.46
N LEU A 512 11.20 -16.56 11.67
CA LEU A 512 10.52 -15.39 12.26
C LEU A 512 11.46 -14.22 12.60
N ASP A 513 12.68 -14.52 13.06
CA ASP A 513 13.60 -13.48 13.54
C ASP A 513 14.22 -12.65 12.39
N ASN A 514 14.30 -13.23 11.19
CA ASN A 514 14.80 -12.59 9.96
C ASN A 514 13.70 -12.21 8.96
N ALA A 515 12.42 -12.24 9.37
CA ALA A 515 11.32 -11.90 8.48
C ALA A 515 11.46 -10.47 7.92
N ASP A 516 11.30 -10.33 6.60
CA ASP A 516 11.29 -9.03 5.95
C ASP A 516 10.05 -8.21 6.37
N TRP A 517 10.06 -6.91 6.07
CA TRP A 517 8.99 -6.00 6.50
C TRP A 517 7.60 -6.40 5.96
N ILE A 518 7.54 -6.95 4.74
CA ILE A 518 6.30 -7.37 4.09
C ILE A 518 5.71 -8.56 4.85
N THR A 519 6.54 -9.57 5.14
CA THR A 519 6.13 -10.76 5.90
C THR A 519 5.68 -10.39 7.31
N LYS A 520 6.43 -9.50 8.00
CA LYS A 520 6.05 -8.99 9.33
C LYS A 520 4.66 -8.33 9.30
N ARG A 521 4.43 -7.46 8.31
CA ARG A 521 3.15 -6.75 8.15
C ARG A 521 2.00 -7.71 7.90
N ASP A 522 2.18 -8.70 7.04
CA ASP A 522 1.12 -9.65 6.69
C ASP A 522 0.77 -10.57 7.87
N ILE A 523 1.77 -11.01 8.63
CA ILE A 523 1.57 -11.76 9.88
C ILE A 523 0.79 -10.92 10.90
N ILE A 524 1.20 -9.67 11.15
CA ILE A 524 0.51 -8.77 12.08
C ILE A 524 -0.93 -8.52 11.62
N ARG A 525 -1.17 -8.23 10.34
CA ARG A 525 -2.52 -7.99 9.80
C ARG A 525 -3.39 -9.23 9.82
N THR A 526 -2.80 -10.42 9.90
CA THR A 526 -3.54 -11.67 10.01
C THR A 526 -3.91 -11.97 11.46
N LEU A 527 -2.95 -11.82 12.38
CA LEU A 527 -3.11 -12.23 13.78
C LEU A 527 -3.69 -11.15 14.70
N VAL A 528 -3.40 -9.87 14.45
CA VAL A 528 -3.79 -8.77 15.34
C VAL A 528 -5.14 -8.16 14.91
N LYS A 529 -6.08 -8.08 15.86
CA LYS A 529 -7.41 -7.46 15.71
C LYS A 529 -7.29 -5.94 15.88
N ARG A 530 -6.64 -5.51 16.95
CA ARG A 530 -6.39 -4.11 17.30
C ARG A 530 -5.26 -4.01 18.33
N ILE A 531 -4.68 -2.83 18.47
CA ILE A 531 -3.68 -2.51 19.49
C ILE A 531 -4.31 -1.43 20.36
N GLU A 532 -4.42 -1.68 21.66
CA GLU A 532 -4.95 -0.75 22.64
C GLU A 532 -3.79 -0.09 23.37
N ILE A 533 -3.75 1.23 23.35
CA ILE A 533 -2.68 2.02 23.94
C ILE A 533 -3.27 2.79 25.12
N ASN A 534 -2.85 2.48 26.35
CA ASN A 534 -3.18 3.27 27.53
C ASN A 534 -1.95 4.05 28.02
N LEU A 535 -2.12 4.83 29.09
CA LEU A 535 -1.08 5.72 29.64
C LEU A 535 0.23 4.98 30.00
N GLU A 536 0.14 3.72 30.39
CA GLU A 536 1.28 2.94 30.92
C GLU A 536 1.50 1.59 30.21
N ASN A 537 0.61 1.18 29.29
CA ASN A 537 0.72 -0.12 28.63
C ASN A 537 0.19 -0.13 27.20
N VAL A 538 0.76 -1.05 26.41
CA VAL A 538 0.30 -1.39 25.06
C VAL A 538 -0.24 -2.82 25.13
N ASN A 539 -1.52 -3.00 24.81
CA ASN A 539 -2.16 -4.32 24.75
C ASN A 539 -2.39 -4.71 23.30
N VAL A 540 -1.83 -5.84 22.87
CA VAL A 540 -2.06 -6.40 21.53
C VAL A 540 -3.24 -7.36 21.60
N VAL A 541 -4.35 -7.00 20.95
CA VAL A 541 -5.56 -7.84 20.92
C VAL A 541 -5.50 -8.71 19.67
N PHE A 542 -5.34 -10.01 19.85
CA PHE A 542 -5.32 -10.98 18.75
C PHE A 542 -6.74 -11.30 18.23
N ARG A 543 -6.83 -11.73 16.97
CA ARG A 543 -8.08 -12.16 16.34
C ARG A 543 -8.46 -13.55 16.84
N VAL A 544 -9.30 -13.59 17.87
CA VAL A 544 -10.08 -14.77 18.23
C VAL A 544 -11.51 -14.51 17.75
N LYS A 545 -12.08 -15.39 16.90
CA LYS A 545 -13.51 -15.31 16.55
C LYS A 545 -14.32 -15.50 17.84
N GLU A 546 -15.12 -14.50 18.21
CA GLU A 546 -16.08 -14.60 19.31
C GLU A 546 -17.29 -15.44 18.86
N LEU A 547 -17.78 -16.31 19.75
CA LEU A 547 -19.02 -17.05 19.56
C LEU A 547 -20.22 -16.09 19.67
N PRO A 548 -21.32 -16.31 18.94
CA PRO A 548 -22.60 -15.71 19.29
C PRO A 548 -23.02 -16.22 20.68
N ASP A 549 -23.30 -15.32 21.62
CA ASP A 549 -23.69 -15.64 22.99
C ASP A 549 -24.90 -16.59 23.04
N SER A 550 -24.80 -17.62 23.90
CA SER A 550 -25.86 -18.60 24.16
C SER A 550 -26.72 -18.26 25.39
N SER A 551 -26.65 -17.04 25.92
CA SER A 551 -27.48 -16.60 27.05
C SER A 551 -28.43 -15.49 26.62
N GLY A 552 -29.71 -15.83 26.50
CA GLY A 552 -30.78 -14.84 26.43
C GLY A 552 -30.90 -14.12 27.78
N HIS A 553 -30.27 -12.96 27.88
CA HIS A 553 -30.58 -11.95 28.90
C HIS A 553 -30.70 -10.59 28.22
N ASN A 554 -31.90 -10.01 28.35
CA ASN A 554 -32.15 -8.60 28.04
C ASN A 554 -31.19 -7.74 28.88
N GLY A 555 -30.33 -6.98 28.20
CA GLY A 555 -29.40 -6.05 28.84
C GLY A 555 -28.71 -5.19 27.80
N GLU A 556 -28.94 -3.88 27.91
CA GLU A 556 -28.44 -2.77 27.09
C GLU A 556 -27.12 -3.02 26.33
N GLU A 557 -27.17 -2.91 25.00
CA GLU A 557 -25.99 -2.90 24.14
C GLU A 557 -25.11 -1.68 24.45
N LYS A 558 -24.04 -1.92 25.22
CA LYS A 558 -22.94 -0.95 25.39
C LYS A 558 -22.29 -0.67 24.02
N LYS A 559 -22.46 0.57 23.58
CA LYS A 559 -21.81 1.21 22.42
C LYS A 559 -20.29 0.97 22.43
N ASN A 560 -19.79 0.18 21.48
CA ASN A 560 -18.37 0.16 21.14
C ASN A 560 -18.00 1.43 20.35
N LEU A 561 -17.71 2.49 21.08
CA LEU A 561 -17.09 3.72 20.59
C LEU A 561 -15.57 3.55 20.67
N GLN A 562 -14.86 3.74 19.56
CA GLN A 562 -13.41 3.99 19.52
C GLN A 562 -13.09 5.40 20.04
N HIS A 563 -13.51 5.69 21.26
CA HIS A 563 -13.13 6.90 21.98
C HIS A 563 -12.46 6.46 23.28
N CYS A 564 -11.40 7.15 23.70
CA CYS A 564 -10.87 6.99 25.04
C CYS A 564 -11.98 7.35 26.03
N TRP A 565 -12.34 6.43 26.93
CA TRP A 565 -13.32 6.70 27.97
C TRP A 565 -12.63 7.40 29.12
N GLY A 566 -13.04 8.64 29.38
CA GLY A 566 -12.72 9.38 30.59
C GLY A 566 -13.40 8.79 31.82
N SER A 567 -12.78 9.05 32.95
CA SER A 567 -12.96 8.43 34.27
C SER A 567 -14.40 8.43 34.82
N SER A 568 -14.66 7.38 35.62
CA SER A 568 -15.81 7.10 36.50
C SER A 568 -16.89 6.14 35.94
N CYS A 569 -16.63 4.83 36.08
CA CYS A 569 -17.69 3.85 36.34
C CYS A 569 -17.10 2.56 36.92
N SER A 570 -17.43 2.26 38.17
CA SER A 570 -17.27 0.94 38.78
C SER A 570 -18.20 -0.08 38.10
N TYR A 571 -17.70 -1.24 37.69
CA TYR A 571 -18.14 -2.59 38.12
C TYR A 571 -17.61 -3.75 37.24
N PHE A 572 -17.38 -4.86 37.95
CA PHE A 572 -17.06 -6.24 37.58
C PHE A 572 -15.67 -6.57 36.99
N ARG A 573 -14.76 -6.86 37.94
CA ARG A 573 -13.55 -7.68 37.77
C ARG A 573 -13.91 -9.12 37.43
N PHE A 574 -13.25 -9.69 36.43
CA PHE A 574 -12.78 -11.08 36.48
C PHE A 574 -11.25 -11.05 36.54
N THR A 575 -10.69 -11.57 37.63
CA THR A 575 -9.24 -11.64 37.90
C THR A 575 -8.66 -12.96 37.38
N SER A 576 -7.78 -12.84 36.37
CA SER A 576 -6.42 -13.44 36.27
C SER A 576 -6.23 -14.98 36.13
N PRO A 577 -5.16 -15.48 35.45
CA PRO A 577 -3.83 -14.88 35.35
C PRO A 577 -3.30 -14.72 33.92
N SER A 578 -3.14 -13.47 33.47
CA SER A 578 -2.34 -13.13 32.30
C SER A 578 -1.26 -12.13 32.70
N ILE A 579 -0.06 -12.45 32.22
CA ILE A 579 1.25 -11.91 32.59
C ILE A 579 1.32 -10.39 32.36
N ARG A 580 1.68 -9.66 33.42
CA ARG A 580 2.34 -8.36 33.37
C ARG A 580 3.77 -8.56 32.87
N VAL A 581 4.32 -7.59 32.14
CA VAL A 581 5.60 -6.87 32.39
C VAL A 581 5.66 -5.79 31.30
N SER A 582 5.46 -4.50 31.56
CA SER A 582 6.35 -3.52 32.19
C SER A 582 7.75 -3.45 31.56
N HIS A 583 7.87 -2.71 30.46
CA HIS A 583 9.11 -1.98 30.17
C HIS A 583 8.83 -0.50 30.37
N ILE A 584 9.55 0.06 31.35
CA ILE A 584 9.54 1.47 31.74
C ILE A 584 9.94 2.31 30.51
N LEU A 585 9.12 3.30 30.17
CA LEU A 585 9.49 4.46 29.33
C LEU A 585 9.38 5.73 30.17
#